data_AF-A0A835AW34-F1
#
_entry.id   AF-A0A835AW34-F1
#
_cell.length_a   1.000
_cell.length_b   1.000
_cell.length_c   1.000
_cell.angle_alpha   90.00
_cell.angle_beta   90.00
_cell.angle_gamma   90.00
#
_symmetry.space_group_name_H-M   'P 1'
#
loop_
_entity.id
_entity.type
_entity.pdbx_description
1 polymer ?
#
loop_
_entity_poly.entity_id
_entity_poly.type
_entity_poly.pdbx_seq_one_letter_code
_entity_poly.pdbx_strand_id
1 'polypeptide(L)'
;MSPPAHVAESHQPAAEDAAGTSPSVSSDARPLRVYADGIYDLFHFGHARALEQAKKSFPNTYLLVGCCSDEITHMYKGKTVMTEDERYESLRHCKWVDEVIPDAPWVINQEFIDKHNIDYVAHDALPYADTSGAANDVYEFVKAIGKFKETKRTEGVSTSDIIMRILKDYNQYIMRNLTRGYSRKDLGVSYVKEKQLRVNMGISKLREKVKEHQEKFHSAAKIAGTNPVEWMENADRWIVGFLEKFEEGCHMMETAIKDRIQEGLKRQGRSESNLSGEDSDS
;
A
#
# COMPACT_ATOMS: atom_id res chain seq x y z
N MET A 1 -94.89 28.45 15.35
CA MET A 1 -93.48 28.02 15.37
C MET A 1 -92.70 28.89 14.39
N SER A 2 -91.90 29.79 14.92
CA SER A 2 -90.76 30.43 14.23
C SER A 2 -89.57 30.32 15.18
N PRO A 3 -88.38 29.90 14.71
CA PRO A 3 -87.22 29.70 15.58
C PRO A 3 -86.41 30.99 15.81
N PRO A 4 -85.56 31.01 16.86
CA PRO A 4 -84.88 32.21 17.33
C PRO A 4 -83.45 32.39 16.78
N ALA A 5 -82.94 33.60 17.03
CA ALA A 5 -81.73 34.21 16.48
C ALA A 5 -80.39 33.74 17.11
N HIS A 6 -79.34 33.97 16.31
CA HIS A 6 -77.92 33.73 16.51
C HIS A 6 -77.30 34.32 17.79
N VAL A 7 -76.34 33.58 18.36
CA VAL A 7 -75.29 34.08 19.26
C VAL A 7 -73.92 33.69 18.67
N ALA A 8 -72.98 34.62 18.78
CA ALA A 8 -71.65 34.65 18.16
C ALA A 8 -70.64 33.67 18.79
N GLU A 9 -69.68 33.21 17.98
CA GLU A 9 -68.50 32.48 18.43
C GLU A 9 -67.22 33.17 17.91
N SER A 10 -66.28 33.36 18.83
CA SER A 10 -65.06 34.16 18.74
C SER A 10 -63.94 33.48 17.95
N HIS A 11 -63.37 34.17 16.96
CA HIS A 11 -62.11 33.77 16.30
C HIS A 11 -60.91 34.30 17.10
N GLN A 12 -60.03 33.39 17.55
CA GLN A 12 -58.66 33.71 17.98
C GLN A 12 -57.74 33.81 16.75
N PRO A 13 -56.73 34.70 16.73
CA PRO A 13 -55.71 34.67 15.68
C PRO A 13 -54.66 33.59 15.98
N ALA A 14 -54.26 32.86 14.93
CA ALA A 14 -53.19 31.88 14.96
C ALA A 14 -51.84 32.54 15.25
N ALA A 15 -51.02 31.89 16.08
CA ALA A 15 -49.65 32.28 16.34
C ALA A 15 -48.79 32.08 15.08
N GLU A 16 -48.09 33.14 14.65
CA GLU A 16 -47.05 33.05 13.64
C GLU A 16 -45.81 32.38 14.26
N ASP A 17 -45.43 31.23 13.69
CA ASP A 17 -44.19 30.52 14.02
C ASP A 17 -42.98 31.41 13.73
N ALA A 18 -42.21 31.68 14.78
CA ALA A 18 -40.90 32.29 14.70
C ALA A 18 -39.94 31.32 13.98
N ALA A 19 -39.80 31.48 12.67
CA ALA A 19 -38.79 30.82 11.87
C ALA A 19 -37.39 31.20 12.40
N GLY A 20 -36.77 30.26 13.11
CA GLY A 20 -35.40 30.35 13.59
C GLY A 20 -34.47 30.68 12.43
N THR A 21 -33.87 31.86 12.51
CA THR A 21 -32.82 32.33 11.62
C THR A 21 -31.64 31.37 11.74
N SER A 22 -31.44 30.53 10.73
CA SER A 22 -30.17 29.84 10.55
C SER A 22 -29.09 30.92 10.43
N PRO A 23 -27.96 30.83 11.18
CA PRO A 23 -26.92 31.82 11.06
C PRO A 23 -26.40 31.78 9.63
N SER A 24 -26.69 32.84 8.87
CA SER A 24 -26.11 33.07 7.56
C SER A 24 -24.60 33.11 7.75
N VAL A 25 -23.91 32.05 7.32
CA VAL A 25 -22.45 32.02 7.27
C VAL A 25 -22.04 33.21 6.41
N SER A 26 -21.44 34.23 7.03
CA SER A 26 -21.04 35.43 6.32
C SER A 26 -20.04 35.04 5.24
N SER A 27 -20.33 35.38 3.99
CA SER A 27 -19.48 35.11 2.83
C SER A 27 -18.11 35.79 2.88
N ASP A 28 -17.86 36.61 3.90
CA ASP A 28 -16.63 37.36 4.14
C ASP A 28 -15.66 36.69 5.13
N ALA A 29 -16.00 35.53 5.69
CA ALA A 29 -15.10 34.82 6.61
C ALA A 29 -13.91 34.23 5.85
N ARG A 30 -12.68 34.47 6.35
CA ARG A 30 -11.45 33.87 5.80
C ARG A 30 -11.60 32.34 5.70
N PRO A 31 -11.08 31.69 4.65
CA PRO A 31 -11.06 30.23 4.59
C PRO A 31 -10.33 29.63 5.80
N LEU A 32 -10.86 28.52 6.33
CA LEU A 32 -10.14 27.72 7.33
C LEU A 32 -8.98 26.99 6.65
N ARG A 33 -7.78 27.13 7.22
CA ARG A 33 -6.56 26.52 6.73
C ARG A 33 -6.41 25.15 7.35
N VAL A 34 -6.73 24.12 6.58
CA VAL A 34 -6.58 22.71 6.98
C VAL A 34 -5.27 22.20 6.41
N TYR A 35 -4.47 21.53 7.24
CA TYR A 35 -3.23 20.89 6.85
C TYR A 35 -3.40 19.38 6.84
N ALA A 36 -2.97 18.69 5.78
CA ALA A 36 -2.89 17.25 5.74
C ALA A 36 -1.48 16.83 5.30
N ASP A 37 -0.86 15.90 6.01
CA ASP A 37 0.49 15.45 5.75
C ASP A 37 0.56 13.99 5.33
N GLY A 38 1.68 13.64 4.72
CA GLY A 38 1.96 12.28 4.31
C GLY A 38 3.15 12.16 3.39
N ILE A 39 3.45 10.90 3.06
CA ILE A 39 4.54 10.59 2.13
C ILE A 39 4.05 10.73 0.68
N TYR A 40 2.82 10.29 0.42
CA TYR A 40 2.19 10.35 -0.90
C TYR A 40 2.93 9.59 -2.02
N ASP A 41 3.72 8.57 -1.65
CA ASP A 41 4.39 7.68 -2.60
C ASP A 41 3.38 6.84 -3.41
N LEU A 42 3.67 6.66 -4.71
CA LEU A 42 2.75 6.12 -5.71
C LEU A 42 1.34 6.72 -5.59
N PHE A 43 1.24 8.05 -5.70
CA PHE A 43 0.02 8.79 -5.43
C PHE A 43 -1.22 8.16 -6.10
N HIS A 44 -2.17 7.70 -5.27
CA HIS A 44 -3.31 6.90 -5.70
C HIS A 44 -4.63 7.45 -5.16
N PHE A 45 -5.76 6.91 -5.64
CA PHE A 45 -7.09 7.42 -5.28
C PHE A 45 -7.41 7.35 -3.78
N GLY A 46 -6.77 6.47 -3.02
CA GLY A 46 -6.84 6.47 -1.56
C GLY A 46 -6.33 7.78 -0.92
N HIS A 47 -5.21 8.33 -1.40
CA HIS A 47 -4.70 9.62 -0.96
C HIS A 47 -5.65 10.75 -1.39
N ALA A 48 -6.04 10.76 -2.66
CA ALA A 48 -6.95 11.77 -3.19
C ALA A 48 -8.29 11.85 -2.44
N ARG A 49 -8.85 10.71 -2.01
CA ARG A 49 -10.08 10.65 -1.19
C ARG A 49 -9.87 11.09 0.26
N ALA A 50 -8.68 10.90 0.83
CA ALA A 50 -8.35 11.45 2.14
C ALA A 50 -8.25 12.98 2.07
N LEU A 51 -7.57 13.51 1.04
CA LEU A 51 -7.48 14.94 0.77
C LEU A 51 -8.85 15.56 0.44
N GLU A 52 -9.73 14.84 -0.26
CA GLU A 52 -11.12 15.25 -0.46
C GLU A 52 -11.86 15.44 0.87
N GLN A 53 -11.71 14.51 1.80
CA GLN A 53 -12.32 14.60 3.14
C GLN A 53 -11.77 15.80 3.92
N ALA A 54 -10.47 16.04 3.86
CA ALA A 54 -9.85 17.21 4.47
C ALA A 54 -10.40 18.52 3.86
N LYS A 55 -10.44 18.63 2.53
CA LYS A 55 -10.96 19.79 1.80
C LYS A 55 -12.45 20.06 2.09
N LYS A 56 -13.24 19.01 2.30
CA LYS A 56 -14.69 19.10 2.59
C LYS A 56 -15.02 19.12 4.07
N SER A 57 -14.03 19.15 4.95
CA SER A 57 -14.26 19.11 6.40
C SER A 57 -15.01 20.34 6.92
N PHE A 58 -14.89 21.48 6.22
CA PHE A 58 -15.60 22.72 6.53
C PHE A 58 -16.12 23.38 5.24
N PRO A 59 -17.17 24.23 5.32
CA PRO A 59 -17.77 24.87 4.15
C PRO A 59 -16.81 25.73 3.31
N ASN A 60 -15.88 26.45 3.96
CA ASN A 60 -14.87 27.29 3.31
C ASN A 60 -13.47 26.87 3.79
N THR A 61 -12.82 25.98 3.03
CA THR A 61 -11.54 25.36 3.40
C THR A 61 -10.46 25.67 2.37
N TYR A 62 -9.28 26.05 2.85
CA TYR A 62 -8.02 26.09 2.12
C TYR A 62 -7.13 24.95 2.62
N LEU A 63 -6.84 23.97 1.76
CA LEU A 63 -6.11 22.76 2.07
C LEU A 63 -4.64 22.90 1.69
N LEU A 64 -3.80 22.96 2.72
CA LEU A 64 -2.36 22.80 2.63
C LEU A 64 -2.03 21.32 2.73
N VAL A 65 -1.15 20.83 1.86
CA VAL A 65 -0.68 19.45 1.91
C VAL A 65 0.83 19.39 2.08
N GLY A 66 1.26 18.94 3.25
CA GLY A 66 2.67 18.73 3.56
C GLY A 66 3.16 17.39 3.05
N CYS A 67 4.31 17.38 2.40
CA CYS A 67 4.91 16.17 1.90
C CYS A 67 6.33 16.02 2.43
N CYS A 68 6.58 14.92 3.14
CA CYS A 68 7.88 14.65 3.75
C CYS A 68 8.97 14.46 2.68
N SER A 69 10.19 14.94 2.95
CA SER A 69 11.36 14.68 2.10
C SER A 69 11.75 13.19 2.11
N ASP A 70 12.51 12.77 1.10
CA ASP A 70 13.05 11.41 1.02
C ASP A 70 13.97 11.12 2.21
N GLU A 71 14.78 12.10 2.65
CA GLU A 71 15.69 11.97 3.79
C GLU A 71 14.93 11.54 5.07
N ILE A 72 13.94 12.33 5.51
CA ILE A 72 13.19 12.04 6.73
C ILE A 72 12.31 10.80 6.56
N THR A 73 11.79 10.56 5.36
CA THR A 73 10.96 9.38 5.09
C THR A 73 11.78 8.10 5.22
N HIS A 74 12.99 8.09 4.67
CA HIS A 74 13.88 6.93 4.74
C HIS A 74 14.39 6.70 6.16
N MET A 75 14.59 7.77 6.93
CA MET A 75 15.00 7.69 8.34
C MET A 75 13.90 7.08 9.23
N TYR A 76 12.66 7.51 9.09
CA TYR A 76 11.60 7.21 10.06
C TYR A 76 10.55 6.20 9.58
N LYS A 77 10.47 5.91 8.29
CA LYS A 77 9.46 5.02 7.71
C LYS A 77 10.05 3.88 6.88
N GLY A 78 10.87 4.22 5.90
CA GLY A 78 11.37 3.29 4.89
C GLY A 78 11.48 3.92 3.50
N LYS A 79 11.83 3.10 2.51
CA LYS A 79 12.10 3.56 1.14
C LYS A 79 10.83 4.00 0.41
N THR A 80 11.00 4.97 -0.47
CA THR A 80 10.01 5.44 -1.45
C THR A 80 10.33 4.88 -2.84
N VAL A 81 9.30 4.66 -3.66
CA VAL A 81 9.46 4.34 -5.09
C VAL A 81 9.64 5.60 -5.91
N MET A 82 8.80 6.62 -5.65
CA MET A 82 8.88 7.93 -6.26
C MET A 82 9.81 8.83 -5.44
N THR A 83 10.61 9.64 -6.14
CA THR A 83 11.41 10.72 -5.54
C THR A 83 10.50 11.77 -4.88
N GLU A 84 11.03 12.54 -3.96
CA GLU A 84 10.28 13.63 -3.32
C GLU A 84 9.71 14.65 -4.32
N ASP A 85 10.46 15.03 -5.35
CA ASP A 85 10.00 15.94 -6.39
C ASP A 85 8.80 15.39 -7.17
N GLU A 86 8.82 14.10 -7.51
CA GLU A 86 7.69 13.43 -8.18
C GLU A 86 6.45 13.37 -7.28
N ARG A 87 6.64 13.18 -5.97
CA ARG A 87 5.54 13.17 -4.98
C ARG A 87 4.97 14.58 -4.81
N TYR A 88 5.81 15.60 -4.75
CA TYR A 88 5.39 17.00 -4.71
C TYR A 88 4.57 17.36 -5.96
N GLU A 89 5.04 16.98 -7.15
CA GLU A 89 4.32 17.26 -8.39
C GLU A 89 2.99 16.50 -8.48
N SER A 90 2.96 15.25 -8.03
CA SER A 90 1.71 14.47 -7.95
C SER A 90 0.64 15.16 -7.12
N LEU A 91 1.02 15.81 -6.02
CA LEU A 91 0.11 16.57 -5.16
C LEU A 91 -0.39 17.85 -5.82
N ARG A 92 0.46 18.57 -6.57
CA ARG A 92 0.07 19.80 -7.29
C ARG A 92 -1.04 19.54 -8.32
N HIS A 93 -1.14 18.31 -8.82
CA HIS A 93 -2.20 17.90 -9.75
C HIS A 93 -3.44 17.30 -9.06
N CYS A 94 -3.46 17.20 -7.73
CA CYS A 94 -4.62 16.72 -7.02
C CYS A 94 -5.69 17.83 -6.94
N LYS A 95 -6.88 17.56 -7.48
CA LYS A 95 -8.04 18.47 -7.50
C LYS A 95 -8.34 19.18 -6.16
N TRP A 96 -8.06 18.53 -5.04
CA TRP A 96 -8.48 19.00 -3.71
C TRP A 96 -7.45 19.90 -3.03
N VAL A 97 -6.22 19.93 -3.54
CA VAL A 97 -5.07 20.60 -2.93
C VAL A 97 -5.00 22.04 -3.42
N ASP A 98 -4.86 23.00 -2.50
CA ASP A 98 -4.64 24.41 -2.85
C ASP A 98 -3.17 24.80 -2.76
N GLU A 99 -2.43 24.25 -1.80
CA GLU A 99 -1.02 24.56 -1.53
C GLU A 99 -0.26 23.28 -1.17
N VAL A 100 0.92 23.08 -1.76
CA VAL A 100 1.84 21.99 -1.39
C VAL A 100 2.97 22.59 -0.56
N ILE A 101 3.27 21.98 0.59
CA ILE A 101 4.43 22.30 1.43
C ILE A 101 5.47 21.17 1.27
N PRO A 102 6.54 21.40 0.49
CA PRO A 102 7.68 20.50 0.44
C PRO A 102 8.42 20.44 1.78
N ASP A 103 9.21 19.38 1.97
CA ASP A 103 10.02 19.17 3.17
C ASP A 103 9.24 19.35 4.49
N ALA A 104 8.04 18.76 4.53
CA ALA A 104 7.18 18.84 5.69
C ALA A 104 7.80 18.09 6.89
N PRO A 105 7.66 18.60 8.12
CA PRO A 105 8.26 17.99 9.30
C PRO A 105 7.61 16.64 9.63
N TRP A 106 8.37 15.73 10.24
CA TRP A 106 7.86 14.44 10.72
C TRP A 106 6.87 14.58 11.89
N VAL A 107 7.13 15.56 12.77
CA VAL A 107 6.26 15.89 13.92
C VAL A 107 5.89 17.36 13.83
N ILE A 108 4.59 17.65 13.85
CA ILE A 108 4.06 19.01 13.79
C ILE A 108 4.23 19.68 15.15
N ASN A 109 4.82 20.88 15.16
CA ASN A 109 4.97 21.68 16.37
C ASN A 109 4.21 23.02 16.26
N GLN A 110 4.19 23.79 17.35
CA GLN A 110 3.49 25.08 17.38
C GLN A 110 4.07 26.09 16.38
N GLU A 111 5.39 26.12 16.21
CA GLU A 111 6.06 27.01 15.25
C GLU A 111 5.59 26.76 13.81
N PHE A 112 5.47 25.50 13.41
CA PHE A 112 4.97 25.12 12.09
C PHE A 112 3.50 25.52 11.91
N ILE A 113 2.66 25.31 12.93
CA ILE A 113 1.26 25.74 12.93
C ILE A 113 1.16 27.24 12.73
N ASP A 114 1.95 28.02 13.47
CA ASP A 114 1.92 29.48 13.41
C ASP A 114 2.44 29.99 12.07
N LYS A 115 3.57 29.44 11.58
CA LYS A 115 4.18 29.79 10.30
C LYS A 115 3.21 29.65 9.12
N HIS A 116 2.41 28.58 9.11
CA HIS A 116 1.48 28.29 8.02
C HIS A 116 0.03 28.71 8.32
N ASN A 117 -0.21 29.34 9.47
CA ASN A 117 -1.54 29.72 9.97
C ASN A 117 -2.54 28.56 9.98
N ILE A 118 -2.13 27.39 10.49
CA ILE A 118 -2.93 26.16 10.44
C ILE A 118 -4.04 26.21 11.51
N ASP A 119 -5.29 26.10 11.06
CA ASP A 119 -6.46 26.02 11.93
C ASP A 119 -6.71 24.58 12.41
N TYR A 120 -6.60 23.61 11.49
CA TYR A 120 -6.81 22.18 11.78
C TYR A 120 -5.80 21.31 11.03
N VAL A 121 -5.46 20.14 11.60
CA VAL A 121 -4.67 19.09 10.95
C VAL A 121 -5.56 17.89 10.68
N ALA A 122 -5.54 17.37 9.46
CA ALA A 122 -6.37 16.27 9.01
C ALA A 122 -5.55 15.03 8.64
N HIS A 123 -5.79 13.93 9.35
CA HIS A 123 -5.19 12.62 9.07
C HIS A 123 -6.14 11.50 9.54
N ASP A 124 -5.86 10.23 9.21
CA ASP A 124 -6.60 9.10 9.79
C ASP A 124 -6.40 8.99 11.31
N ALA A 125 -7.37 8.39 11.99
CA ALA A 125 -7.44 8.35 13.45
C ALA A 125 -6.45 7.37 14.11
N LEU A 126 -5.77 6.53 13.33
CA LEU A 126 -4.86 5.52 13.89
C LEU A 126 -3.64 6.22 14.50
N PRO A 127 -3.22 5.82 15.72
CA PRO A 127 -1.97 6.32 16.29
C PRO A 127 -0.82 6.05 15.33
N TYR A 128 -0.06 7.08 15.00
CA TYR A 128 1.08 6.94 14.12
C TYR A 128 2.34 6.95 14.99
N ALA A 129 2.86 5.75 15.24
CA ALA A 129 3.99 5.55 16.14
C ALA A 129 5.15 6.46 15.74
N ASP A 130 5.59 7.28 16.68
CA ASP A 130 6.70 8.19 16.45
C ASP A 130 8.03 7.43 16.58
N THR A 131 8.60 7.08 15.43
CA THR A 131 9.89 6.40 15.34
C THR A 131 11.08 7.34 15.63
N SER A 132 10.85 8.64 15.82
CA SER A 132 11.88 9.57 16.30
C SER A 132 12.07 9.50 17.81
N GLY A 133 11.11 8.94 18.55
CA GLY A 133 11.13 8.80 20.00
C GLY A 133 10.75 10.06 20.79
N ALA A 134 10.16 11.07 20.13
CA ALA A 134 9.69 12.29 20.78
C ALA A 134 8.30 12.13 21.43
N ALA A 135 7.45 11.25 20.89
CA ALA A 135 6.09 10.98 21.38
C ALA A 135 5.69 9.50 21.22
N ASN A 136 4.49 9.13 21.67
CA ASN A 136 3.91 7.83 21.32
C ASN A 136 3.15 7.88 19.99
N ASP A 137 2.63 9.06 19.63
CA ASP A 137 1.89 9.36 18.42
C ASP A 137 2.34 10.71 17.88
N VAL A 138 2.76 10.80 16.61
CA VAL A 138 3.23 12.06 16.00
C VAL A 138 2.15 13.16 16.00
N TYR A 139 0.87 12.79 16.14
CA TYR A 139 -0.25 13.73 16.22
C TYR A 139 -0.70 14.05 17.64
N GLU A 140 -0.03 13.53 18.68
CA GLU A 140 -0.41 13.69 20.09
C GLU A 140 -0.59 15.15 20.48
N PHE A 141 0.37 16.01 20.14
CA PHE A 141 0.32 17.45 20.37
C PHE A 141 -0.93 18.09 19.74
N VAL A 142 -1.21 17.78 18.48
CA VAL A 142 -2.31 18.41 17.73
C VAL A 142 -3.68 17.93 18.24
N LYS A 143 -3.76 16.66 18.66
CA LYS A 143 -4.93 16.10 19.35
C LYS A 143 -5.15 16.80 20.70
N ALA A 144 -4.10 17.01 21.48
CA ALA A 144 -4.20 17.66 22.80
C ALA A 144 -4.72 19.10 22.73
N ILE A 145 -4.36 19.86 21.69
CA ILE A 145 -4.86 21.23 21.48
C ILE A 145 -6.20 21.31 20.74
N GLY A 146 -6.86 20.17 20.48
CA GLY A 146 -8.19 20.12 19.85
C GLY A 146 -8.22 20.52 18.37
N LYS A 147 -7.08 20.50 17.68
CA LYS A 147 -6.96 20.88 16.25
C LYS A 147 -6.95 19.68 15.29
N PHE A 148 -7.08 18.45 15.78
CA PHE A 148 -7.06 17.25 14.94
C PHE A 148 -8.43 16.96 14.32
N LYS A 149 -8.45 16.66 13.01
CA LYS A 149 -9.64 16.33 12.23
C LYS A 149 -9.48 14.98 11.56
N GLU A 150 -10.27 14.00 11.99
CA GLU A 150 -10.15 12.64 11.48
C GLU A 150 -10.65 12.50 10.03
N THR A 151 -9.90 11.75 9.24
CA THR A 151 -10.31 11.24 7.91
C THR A 151 -10.37 9.71 7.93
N LYS A 152 -11.04 9.13 6.92
CA LYS A 152 -11.16 7.69 6.76
C LYS A 152 -10.29 7.20 5.61
N ARG A 153 -9.55 6.13 5.87
CA ARG A 153 -8.78 5.41 4.84
C ARG A 153 -9.74 4.79 3.81
N THR A 154 -9.28 4.71 2.57
CA THR A 154 -9.99 3.98 1.52
C THR A 154 -9.55 2.52 1.52
N GLU A 155 -10.48 1.59 1.67
CA GLU A 155 -10.19 0.15 1.62
C GLU A 155 -9.82 -0.31 0.20
N GLY A 156 -8.99 -1.35 0.10
CA GLY A 156 -8.62 -1.97 -1.17
C GLY A 156 -7.57 -1.21 -2.01
N VAL A 157 -6.94 -0.18 -1.45
CA VAL A 157 -5.82 0.53 -2.07
C VAL A 157 -4.81 1.02 -1.03
N SER A 158 -3.53 0.84 -1.32
CA SER A 158 -2.41 1.47 -0.63
C SER A 158 -1.15 1.38 -1.51
N THR A 159 -0.13 2.19 -1.22
CA THR A 159 1.20 2.08 -1.85
C THR A 159 1.72 0.64 -1.77
N SER A 160 1.66 0.02 -0.58
CA SER A 160 2.09 -1.37 -0.37
C SER A 160 1.30 -2.36 -1.23
N ASP A 161 -0.02 -2.20 -1.34
CA ASP A 161 -0.85 -3.05 -2.16
C ASP A 161 -0.54 -2.91 -3.65
N ILE A 162 -0.31 -1.69 -4.15
CA ILE A 162 0.15 -1.46 -5.54
C ILE A 162 1.50 -2.17 -5.78
N ILE A 163 2.45 -2.01 -4.86
CA ILE A 163 3.76 -2.67 -4.93
C ILE A 163 3.58 -4.20 -4.93
N MET A 164 2.75 -4.74 -4.03
CA MET A 164 2.52 -6.18 -3.93
C MET A 164 1.89 -6.76 -5.20
N ARG A 165 0.96 -6.02 -5.85
CA ARG A 165 0.41 -6.41 -7.16
C ARG A 165 1.49 -6.50 -8.23
N ILE A 166 2.36 -5.49 -8.31
CA ILE A 166 3.50 -5.47 -9.25
C ILE A 166 4.46 -6.63 -8.98
N LEU A 167 4.82 -6.87 -7.72
CA LEU A 167 5.75 -7.94 -7.33
C LEU A 167 5.20 -9.34 -7.59
N LYS A 168 3.90 -9.56 -7.34
CA LYS A 168 3.23 -10.85 -7.59
C LYS A 168 3.35 -11.25 -9.06
N ASP A 169 3.21 -10.28 -9.96
CA ASP A 169 3.24 -10.52 -11.40
C ASP A 169 4.66 -10.45 -11.99
N TYR A 170 5.66 -10.01 -11.20
CA TYR A 170 7.04 -9.82 -11.66
C TYR A 170 7.66 -11.09 -12.25
N ASN A 171 7.54 -12.24 -11.57
CA ASN A 171 8.09 -13.49 -12.09
C ASN A 171 7.43 -13.90 -13.42
N GLN A 172 6.12 -13.68 -13.57
CA GLN A 172 5.41 -13.94 -14.82
C GLN A 172 5.87 -12.98 -15.92
N TYR A 173 6.03 -11.69 -15.60
CA TYR A 173 6.59 -10.69 -16.50
C TYR A 173 7.97 -11.10 -17.00
N ILE A 174 8.89 -11.51 -16.11
CA ILE A 174 10.22 -11.99 -16.50
C ILE A 174 10.13 -13.16 -17.46
N MET A 175 9.32 -14.18 -17.13
CA MET A 175 9.22 -15.37 -17.97
C MET A 175 8.60 -15.10 -19.35
N ARG A 176 7.60 -14.23 -19.40
CA ARG A 176 6.99 -13.81 -20.67
C ARG A 176 8.01 -13.11 -21.56
N ASN A 177 8.86 -12.25 -21.00
CA ASN A 177 9.87 -11.53 -21.77
C ASN A 177 11.07 -12.42 -22.17
N LEU A 178 11.52 -13.32 -21.30
CA LEU A 178 12.53 -14.32 -21.66
C LEU A 178 12.04 -15.22 -22.82
N THR A 179 10.77 -15.61 -22.81
CA THR A 179 10.16 -16.39 -23.91
C THR A 179 10.07 -15.59 -25.21
N ARG A 180 9.92 -14.25 -25.12
CA ARG A 180 9.93 -13.34 -26.28
C ARG A 180 11.34 -13.02 -26.80
N GLY A 181 12.38 -13.57 -26.17
CA GLY A 181 13.77 -13.41 -26.61
C GLY A 181 14.55 -12.26 -25.96
N TYR A 182 13.97 -11.56 -24.99
CA TYR A 182 14.74 -10.58 -24.20
C TYR A 182 15.83 -11.30 -23.40
N SER A 183 17.01 -10.68 -23.31
CA SER A 183 18.09 -11.26 -22.50
C SER A 183 17.86 -10.98 -21.02
N ARG A 184 18.45 -11.82 -20.15
CA ARG A 184 18.45 -11.59 -18.71
C ARG A 184 19.03 -10.22 -18.31
N LYS A 185 19.99 -9.71 -19.09
CA LYS A 185 20.67 -8.43 -18.81
C LYS A 185 19.70 -7.27 -19.05
N ASP A 186 18.91 -7.33 -20.12
CA ASP A 186 17.90 -6.32 -20.46
C ASP A 186 16.81 -6.23 -19.38
N LEU A 187 16.51 -7.36 -18.74
CA LEU A 187 15.50 -7.45 -17.68
C LEU A 187 16.06 -7.23 -16.27
N GLY A 188 17.36 -6.97 -16.11
CA GLY A 188 17.99 -6.81 -14.80
C GLY A 188 17.95 -8.07 -13.93
N VAL A 189 17.85 -9.26 -14.53
CA VAL A 189 17.67 -10.53 -13.82
C VAL A 189 19.01 -11.25 -13.65
N SER A 190 19.27 -11.74 -12.43
CA SER A 190 20.45 -12.55 -12.15
C SER A 190 20.38 -13.91 -12.86
N TYR A 191 21.54 -14.46 -13.22
CA TYR A 191 21.61 -15.76 -13.92
C TYR A 191 20.93 -16.89 -13.13
N VAL A 192 21.12 -16.91 -11.81
CA VAL A 192 20.51 -17.91 -10.92
C VAL A 192 18.98 -17.80 -10.95
N LYS A 193 18.45 -16.57 -10.86
CA LYS A 193 17.01 -16.33 -10.91
C LYS A 193 16.41 -16.76 -12.25
N GLU A 194 17.09 -16.49 -13.35
CA GLU A 194 16.66 -16.94 -14.69
C GLU A 194 16.56 -18.46 -14.76
N LYS A 195 17.59 -19.18 -14.29
CA LYS A 195 17.59 -20.65 -14.28
C LYS A 195 16.48 -21.22 -13.40
N GLN A 196 16.29 -20.67 -12.19
CA GLN A 196 15.22 -21.07 -11.29
C GLN A 196 13.85 -20.90 -11.94
N LEU A 197 13.59 -19.74 -12.57
CA LEU A 197 12.31 -19.49 -13.21
C LEU A 197 12.08 -20.41 -14.43
N ARG A 198 13.13 -20.73 -15.19
CA ARG A 198 13.07 -21.67 -16.31
C ARG A 198 12.74 -23.09 -15.85
N VAL A 199 13.32 -23.54 -14.73
CA VAL A 199 13.02 -24.84 -14.12
C VAL A 199 11.57 -24.87 -13.63
N ASN A 200 11.14 -23.87 -12.86
CA ASN A 200 9.75 -23.77 -12.38
C ASN A 200 8.75 -23.82 -13.55
N MET A 201 9.03 -23.12 -14.66
CA MET A 201 8.21 -23.20 -15.86
C MET A 201 8.19 -24.59 -16.51
N GLY A 202 9.32 -25.30 -16.52
CA GLY A 202 9.40 -26.68 -16.99
C GLY A 202 8.48 -27.60 -16.19
N ILE A 203 8.49 -27.45 -14.86
CA ILE A 203 7.62 -28.20 -13.93
C ILE A 203 6.15 -27.85 -14.17
N SER A 204 5.80 -26.56 -14.28
CA SER A 204 4.41 -26.13 -14.53
C SER A 204 3.88 -26.69 -15.85
N LYS A 205 4.67 -26.64 -16.94
CA LYS A 205 4.30 -27.23 -18.24
C LYS A 205 4.13 -28.75 -18.16
N LEU A 206 4.98 -29.43 -17.40
CA LEU A 206 4.85 -30.87 -17.18
C LEU A 206 3.54 -31.18 -16.43
N ARG A 207 3.23 -30.42 -15.38
CA ARG A 207 2.00 -30.55 -14.61
C ARG A 207 0.75 -30.33 -15.45
N GLU A 208 0.75 -29.31 -16.32
CA GLU A 208 -0.35 -29.08 -17.27
C GLU A 208 -0.54 -30.26 -18.23
N LYS A 209 0.54 -30.77 -18.84
CA LYS A 209 0.47 -31.94 -19.72
C LYS A 209 -0.05 -33.19 -19.01
N VAL A 210 0.37 -33.41 -17.76
CA VAL A 210 -0.13 -34.51 -16.92
C VAL A 210 -1.63 -34.35 -16.69
N LYS A 211 -2.09 -33.13 -16.36
CA LYS A 211 -3.52 -32.84 -16.16
C LYS A 211 -4.33 -33.04 -17.44
N GLU A 212 -3.84 -32.57 -18.59
CA GLU A 212 -4.48 -32.80 -19.90
C GLU A 212 -4.58 -34.30 -20.23
N HIS A 213 -3.53 -35.07 -19.95
CA HIS A 213 -3.56 -36.52 -20.10
C HIS A 213 -4.59 -37.14 -19.15
N GLN A 214 -4.61 -36.75 -17.88
CA GLN A 214 -5.58 -37.20 -16.89
C GLN A 214 -7.03 -36.95 -17.35
N GLU A 215 -7.34 -35.76 -17.86
CA GLU A 215 -8.66 -35.40 -18.39
C GLU A 215 -9.04 -36.23 -19.64
N LYS A 216 -8.08 -36.50 -20.54
CA LYS A 216 -8.27 -37.38 -21.71
C LYS A 216 -8.52 -38.83 -21.30
N PHE A 217 -7.76 -39.35 -20.33
CA PHE A 217 -7.92 -40.69 -19.79
C PHE A 217 -9.26 -40.86 -19.07
N HIS A 218 -9.68 -39.88 -18.25
CA HIS A 218 -11.01 -39.88 -17.64
C HIS A 218 -12.13 -39.92 -18.68
N SER A 219 -12.00 -39.10 -19.73
CA SER A 219 -12.97 -39.06 -20.83
C SER A 219 -13.03 -40.40 -21.58
N ALA A 220 -11.87 -41.00 -21.87
CA ALA A 220 -11.77 -42.30 -22.54
C ALA A 220 -12.30 -43.47 -21.67
N ALA A 221 -12.00 -43.48 -20.38
CA ALA A 221 -12.47 -44.52 -19.46
C ALA A 221 -13.99 -44.44 -19.24
N LYS A 222 -14.57 -43.23 -19.22
CA LYS A 222 -16.03 -43.02 -19.21
C LYS A 222 -16.72 -43.55 -20.47
N ILE A 223 -16.04 -43.51 -21.63
CA ILE A 223 -16.53 -44.06 -22.90
C ILE A 223 -16.40 -45.60 -22.93
N ALA A 224 -15.33 -46.14 -22.35
CA ALA A 224 -15.01 -47.57 -22.38
C ALA A 224 -15.69 -48.41 -21.26
N GLY A 225 -16.51 -47.80 -20.39
CA GLY A 225 -17.27 -48.50 -19.37
C GLY A 225 -16.45 -49.21 -18.28
N THR A 226 -15.18 -48.85 -18.12
CA THR A 226 -14.24 -49.45 -17.14
C THR A 226 -13.97 -48.46 -16.00
N ASN A 227 -13.92 -48.95 -14.76
CA ASN A 227 -13.84 -48.11 -13.57
C ASN A 227 -12.41 -47.54 -13.40
N PRO A 228 -12.17 -46.23 -13.60
CA PRO A 228 -10.81 -45.65 -13.72
C PRO A 228 -10.07 -45.44 -12.38
N VAL A 229 -10.74 -45.71 -11.26
CA VAL A 229 -10.33 -45.21 -9.92
C VAL A 229 -9.10 -45.95 -9.35
N GLU A 230 -8.96 -47.26 -9.55
CA GLU A 230 -7.85 -48.05 -8.97
C GLU A 230 -6.48 -47.75 -9.59
N TRP A 231 -6.42 -47.44 -10.89
CA TRP A 231 -5.15 -47.10 -11.54
C TRP A 231 -4.72 -45.66 -11.19
N MET A 232 -5.70 -44.76 -10.99
CA MET A 232 -5.49 -43.36 -10.65
C MET A 232 -4.89 -43.14 -9.28
N GLU A 233 -5.38 -43.83 -8.25
CA GLU A 233 -4.83 -43.71 -6.89
C GLU A 233 -3.35 -44.13 -6.85
N ASN A 234 -2.95 -45.09 -7.70
CA ASN A 234 -1.56 -45.45 -7.86
C ASN A 234 -0.79 -44.37 -8.65
N ALA A 235 -1.28 -43.88 -9.79
CA ALA A 235 -0.57 -42.89 -10.59
C ALA A 235 -0.36 -41.55 -9.86
N ASP A 236 -1.37 -41.04 -9.15
CA ASP A 236 -1.25 -39.80 -8.37
C ASP A 236 -0.26 -39.98 -7.21
N ARG A 237 -0.23 -41.14 -6.55
CA ARG A 237 0.77 -41.44 -5.51
C ARG A 237 2.20 -41.47 -6.06
N TRP A 238 2.38 -41.98 -7.28
CA TRP A 238 3.68 -42.00 -7.97
C TRP A 238 4.13 -40.60 -8.41
N ILE A 239 3.20 -39.75 -8.88
CA ILE A 239 3.50 -38.38 -9.31
C ILE A 239 3.78 -37.49 -8.10
N VAL A 240 2.99 -37.59 -7.03
CA VAL A 240 3.25 -36.86 -5.78
C VAL A 240 4.58 -37.29 -5.18
N GLY A 241 4.86 -38.61 -5.09
CA GLY A 241 6.15 -39.09 -4.59
C GLY A 241 7.35 -38.73 -5.49
N PHE A 242 7.14 -38.58 -6.81
CA PHE A 242 8.18 -38.08 -7.71
C PHE A 242 8.41 -36.57 -7.54
N LEU A 243 7.34 -35.79 -7.40
CA LEU A 243 7.39 -34.35 -7.19
C LEU A 243 7.99 -34.00 -5.83
N GLU A 244 7.64 -34.73 -4.76
CA GLU A 244 8.25 -34.59 -3.43
C GLU A 244 9.74 -34.87 -3.48
N LYS A 245 10.16 -35.99 -4.09
CA LYS A 245 11.59 -36.30 -4.27
C LYS A 245 12.34 -35.28 -5.13
N PHE A 246 11.65 -34.69 -6.10
CA PHE A 246 12.23 -33.65 -6.96
C PHE A 246 12.35 -32.30 -6.24
N GLU A 247 11.34 -31.92 -5.45
CA GLU A 247 11.37 -30.74 -4.58
C GLU A 247 12.43 -30.87 -3.49
N GLU A 248 12.56 -32.05 -2.87
CA GLU A 248 13.66 -32.40 -1.96
C GLU A 248 15.02 -32.26 -2.66
N GLY A 249 15.16 -32.76 -3.88
CA GLY A 249 16.37 -32.62 -4.69
C GLY A 249 16.72 -31.16 -5.01
N CYS A 250 15.71 -30.34 -5.31
CA CYS A 250 15.89 -28.90 -5.54
C CYS A 250 16.29 -28.17 -4.25
N HIS A 251 15.68 -28.52 -3.12
CA HIS A 251 16.03 -27.97 -1.81
C HIS A 251 17.44 -28.36 -1.38
N MET A 252 17.85 -29.62 -1.55
CA MET A 252 19.22 -30.04 -1.28
C MET A 252 20.23 -29.31 -2.17
N MET A 253 19.89 -29.08 -3.44
CA MET A 253 20.74 -28.31 -4.35
C MET A 253 20.81 -26.81 -3.95
N GLU A 254 19.69 -26.22 -3.52
CA GLU A 254 19.66 -24.85 -3.01
C GLU A 254 20.52 -24.71 -1.73
N THR A 255 20.41 -25.65 -0.80
CA THR A 255 21.21 -25.70 0.43
C THR A 255 22.69 -25.87 0.11
N ALA A 256 23.05 -26.82 -0.77
CA ALA A 256 24.44 -27.04 -1.18
C ALA A 256 25.06 -25.82 -1.90
N ILE A 257 24.26 -25.06 -2.65
CA ILE A 257 24.70 -23.81 -3.28
C ILE A 257 24.91 -22.71 -2.22
N LYS A 258 23.99 -22.58 -1.25
CA LYS A 258 24.13 -21.62 -0.14
C LYS A 258 25.36 -21.94 0.71
N ASP A 259 25.59 -23.20 1.04
CA ASP A 259 26.75 -23.66 1.81
C ASP A 259 28.06 -23.36 1.08
N ARG A 260 28.12 -23.61 -0.24
CA ARG A 260 29.30 -23.27 -1.06
C ARG A 260 29.57 -21.77 -1.12
N ILE A 261 28.52 -20.93 -1.20
CA ILE A 261 28.66 -19.48 -1.18
C ILE A 261 29.16 -19.02 0.20
N GLN A 262 28.62 -19.59 1.28
CA GLN A 262 28.99 -19.26 2.65
C GLN A 262 30.43 -19.72 2.99
N GLU A 263 30.87 -20.87 2.47
CA GLU A 263 32.26 -21.31 2.54
C GLU A 263 33.20 -20.41 1.73
N GLY A 264 32.77 -19.94 0.56
CA GLY A 264 33.52 -18.97 -0.25
C GLY A 264 33.74 -17.65 0.49
N LEU A 265 32.69 -17.11 1.13
CA LEU A 265 32.75 -15.89 1.94
C LEU A 265 33.63 -16.07 3.18
N LYS A 266 33.56 -17.22 3.86
CA LYS A 266 34.47 -17.54 4.98
C LYS A 266 35.93 -17.65 4.56
N ARG A 267 36.21 -18.16 3.34
CA ARG A 267 37.58 -18.23 2.80
C ARG A 267 38.12 -16.86 2.40
N GLN A 268 37.29 -15.96 1.87
CA GLN A 268 37.66 -14.57 1.60
C GLN A 268 37.98 -13.81 2.90
N GLY A 269 37.12 -13.90 3.92
CA GLY A 269 37.38 -13.27 5.22
C GLY A 269 38.61 -13.81 5.96
N ARG A 270 38.97 -15.08 5.73
CA ARG A 270 40.21 -15.68 6.27
C ARG A 270 41.47 -15.30 5.49
N SER A 271 41.33 -14.89 4.22
CA SER A 271 42.45 -14.34 3.44
C SER A 271 42.74 -12.89 3.81
N GLU A 272 41.71 -12.10 4.12
CA GLU A 272 41.86 -10.71 4.59
C GLU A 272 42.42 -10.64 6.02
N SER A 273 42.10 -11.60 6.90
CA SER A 273 42.69 -11.67 8.25
C SER A 273 44.15 -12.13 8.29
N ASN A 274 44.62 -12.81 7.24
CA ASN A 274 46.01 -13.28 7.15
C ASN A 274 46.94 -12.25 6.47
N LEU A 275 46.39 -11.21 5.84
CA LEU A 275 47.15 -10.13 5.20
C LEU A 275 47.35 -8.90 6.13
N SER A 276 46.78 -8.91 7.35
CA SER A 276 46.93 -7.83 8.33
C SER A 276 47.82 -8.18 9.54
N GLY A 277 48.51 -9.33 9.49
CA GLY A 277 49.30 -9.86 10.62
C GLY A 277 50.82 -9.92 10.43
N GLU A 278 51.35 -9.47 9.30
CA GLU A 278 52.80 -9.46 9.01
C GLU A 278 53.26 -8.04 8.68
N ASP A 279 53.27 -7.14 9.68
CA ASP A 279 54.04 -5.89 9.65
C ASP A 279 54.20 -5.34 11.09
N SER A 280 54.95 -6.06 11.93
CA SER A 280 55.54 -5.51 13.16
C SER A 280 56.63 -6.41 13.73
N ASP A 281 57.82 -6.41 13.11
CA ASP A 281 59.09 -6.53 13.83
C ASP A 281 60.26 -6.31 12.87
N SER A 282 60.82 -5.09 12.88
CA SER A 282 62.21 -4.69 12.58
C SER A 282 62.36 -3.18 12.67
#